data_AF-A0A2R6BE87-F1
#
_entry.id   AF-A0A2R6BE87-F1
#
_cell.length_a   1.000
_cell.length_b   1.000
_cell.length_c   1.000
_cell.angle_alpha   90.00
_cell.angle_beta   90.00
_cell.angle_gamma   90.00
#
_symmetry.space_group_name_H-M   'P 1'
#
loop_
_entity.id
_entity.type
_entity.pdbx_description
1 polymer ?
#
loop_
_entity_poly.entity_id
_entity_poly.type
_entity_poly.pdbx_seq_one_letter_code
_entity_poly.pdbx_strand_id
1 'polypeptide(L)'
;MSIDAKEQRRPHRDQYFYVLDYLPGGSPAESRQPHGREPVAQVIGEEYFTLLEVVPLEGIAIKTGDRIFVGRGPEDRLYSQVSRVVRPITYSDLSMVAK
;
A
#
# COMPACT_ATOMS: atom_id res chain seq x y z
N MET A 1 27.36 -17.21 13.66
CA MET A 1 27.30 -16.00 12.82
C MET A 1 26.85 -16.40 11.42
N SER A 2 25.55 -16.46 11.17
CA SER A 2 24.98 -16.75 9.85
C SER A 2 23.57 -16.15 9.77
N ILE A 3 23.50 -14.83 9.94
CA ILE A 3 22.25 -14.05 9.75
C ILE A 3 22.20 -13.39 8.35
N ASP A 4 23.33 -13.29 7.64
CA ASP A 4 23.44 -12.44 6.44
C ASP A 4 22.94 -13.03 5.11
N ALA A 5 22.89 -14.35 4.94
CA ALA A 5 22.61 -14.94 3.63
C ALA A 5 21.13 -14.82 3.18
N LYS A 6 20.21 -14.61 4.13
CA LYS A 6 18.76 -14.51 3.86
C LYS A 6 18.32 -13.06 3.57
N GLU A 7 19.04 -12.08 4.13
CA GLU A 7 18.81 -10.64 3.93
C GLU A 7 19.13 -10.22 2.48
N GLN A 8 20.26 -10.72 1.93
CA GLN A 8 20.81 -10.33 0.62
C GLN A 8 19.97 -10.74 -0.59
N ARG A 9 18.91 -11.53 -0.41
CA ARG A 9 18.01 -11.98 -1.49
C ARG A 9 16.64 -11.30 -1.47
N ARG A 10 16.36 -10.40 -0.52
CA ARG A 10 15.13 -9.59 -0.59
C ARG A 10 15.33 -8.59 -1.75
N PRO A 11 14.53 -8.65 -2.83
CA PRO A 11 14.58 -7.60 -3.83
C PRO A 11 14.37 -6.26 -3.13
N HIS A 12 15.17 -5.26 -3.48
CA HIS A 12 15.03 -3.88 -3.05
C HIS A 12 13.56 -3.44 -3.22
N ARG A 13 12.86 -3.27 -2.11
CA ARG A 13 11.43 -2.97 -2.05
C ARG A 13 11.15 -2.09 -0.86
N ASP A 14 10.23 -1.15 -1.05
CA ASP A 14 9.71 -0.30 0.00
C ASP A 14 9.01 -1.11 1.09
N GLN A 15 9.31 -0.80 2.34
CA GLN A 15 8.59 -1.29 3.52
C GLN A 15 7.63 -0.24 4.08
N TYR A 16 8.04 1.02 4.01
CA TYR A 16 7.24 2.17 4.41
C TYR A 16 6.74 2.93 3.21
N PHE A 17 5.52 3.43 3.34
CA PHE A 17 4.84 4.18 2.30
C PHE A 17 4.17 5.41 2.90
N TYR A 18 4.05 6.47 2.11
CA TYR A 18 3.21 7.63 2.43
C TYR A 18 1.89 7.52 1.70
N VAL A 19 0.81 7.86 2.40
CA VAL A 19 -0.54 7.86 1.83
C VAL A 19 -0.74 9.11 0.99
N LEU A 20 -1.10 8.92 -0.28
CA LEU A 20 -1.43 10.02 -1.19
C LEU A 20 -2.92 10.35 -1.15
N ASP A 21 -3.76 9.33 -1.19
CA ASP A 21 -5.22 9.48 -1.17
C ASP A 21 -5.91 8.23 -0.63
N TYR A 22 -7.06 8.41 -0.02
CA TYR A 22 -7.92 7.33 0.45
C TYR A 22 -9.28 7.40 -0.27
N LEU A 23 -9.67 6.28 -0.86
CA LEU A 23 -10.83 6.14 -1.74
C LEU A 23 -11.85 5.19 -1.09
N PRO A 24 -12.83 5.72 -0.32
CA PRO A 24 -13.83 4.89 0.36
C PRO A 24 -14.70 4.08 -0.59
N GLY A 25 -14.94 4.59 -1.80
CA GLY A 25 -15.69 3.92 -2.87
C GLY A 25 -14.86 2.95 -3.72
N GLY A 26 -13.62 2.67 -3.32
CA GLY A 26 -12.67 1.81 -4.00
C GLY A 26 -12.03 2.42 -5.24
N SER A 27 -11.24 1.60 -5.95
CA SER A 27 -10.43 2.07 -7.06
C SER A 27 -11.32 2.51 -8.25
N PRO A 28 -11.04 3.65 -8.89
CA PRO A 28 -11.75 4.08 -10.10
C PRO A 28 -11.51 3.10 -11.26
N ALA A 29 -10.38 2.40 -11.26
CA ALA A 29 -10.02 1.39 -12.25
C ALA A 29 -10.74 0.05 -12.03
N GLU A 30 -11.48 -0.12 -10.94
CA GLU A 30 -12.15 -1.36 -10.60
C GLU A 30 -13.45 -1.55 -11.40
N SER A 31 -13.54 -2.65 -12.15
CA SER A 31 -14.70 -2.98 -12.99
C SER A 31 -15.92 -3.50 -12.21
N ARG A 32 -15.76 -3.79 -10.91
CA ARG A 32 -16.87 -4.23 -10.05
C ARG A 32 -17.90 -3.12 -9.89
N GLN A 33 -19.16 -3.52 -9.70
CA GLN A 33 -20.24 -2.59 -9.36
C GLN A 33 -19.90 -1.81 -8.08
N PRO A 34 -20.35 -0.55 -7.92
CA PRO A 34 -19.97 0.31 -6.80
C PRO A 34 -20.14 -0.33 -5.41
N HIS A 35 -21.21 -1.10 -5.21
CA HIS A 35 -21.51 -1.79 -3.95
C HIS A 35 -20.56 -2.96 -3.63
N GLY A 36 -19.77 -3.42 -4.59
CA GLY A 36 -18.81 -4.51 -4.44
C GLY A 36 -17.36 -4.05 -4.42
N ARG A 37 -17.11 -2.73 -4.41
CA ARG A 37 -15.77 -2.16 -4.32
C ARG A 37 -15.35 -2.06 -2.86
N GLU A 38 -14.11 -2.41 -2.57
CA GLU A 38 -13.52 -2.26 -1.24
C GLU A 38 -12.79 -0.91 -1.13
N PRO A 39 -12.74 -0.28 0.06
CA PRO A 39 -11.96 0.92 0.25
C PRO A 39 -10.46 0.67 -0.02
N VAL A 40 -9.83 1.58 -0.77
CA VAL A 40 -8.39 1.49 -1.07
C VAL A 40 -7.68 2.80 -0.72
N ALA A 41 -6.40 2.72 -0.41
CA ALA A 41 -5.50 3.86 -0.35
C ALA A 41 -4.48 3.76 -1.50
N GLN A 42 -4.20 4.91 -2.13
CA GLN A 42 -3.07 5.06 -3.04
C GLN A 42 -1.86 5.56 -2.25
N VAL A 43 -0.73 4.88 -2.39
CA VAL A 43 0.44 5.11 -1.53
C VAL A 43 1.74 5.11 -2.34
N ILE A 44 2.74 5.85 -1.87
CA ILE A 44 4.07 5.95 -2.49
C ILE A 44 5.16 5.45 -1.54
N GLY A 45 6.07 4.63 -2.05
CA GLY A 45 7.19 4.10 -1.30
C GLY A 45 8.17 5.16 -0.83
N GLU A 46 8.72 4.99 0.37
CA GLU A 46 9.67 5.93 0.96
C GLU A 46 11.06 5.89 0.31
N GLU A 47 11.53 4.73 -0.15
CA GLU A 47 12.89 4.53 -0.66
C GLU A 47 12.95 4.47 -2.19
N TYR A 48 12.05 3.71 -2.81
CA TYR A 48 12.04 3.45 -4.26
C TYR A 48 10.86 4.12 -4.97
N PHE A 49 10.06 4.91 -4.25
CA PHE A 49 8.89 5.60 -4.78
C PHE A 49 7.91 4.66 -5.49
N THR A 50 7.82 3.40 -5.02
CA THR A 50 6.88 2.43 -5.59
C THR A 50 5.46 2.91 -5.35
N LEU A 51 4.66 3.04 -6.40
CA LEU A 51 3.24 3.37 -6.27
C LEU A 51 2.39 2.11 -6.16
N LEU A 52 1.51 2.07 -5.16
CA LEU A 52 0.61 0.95 -4.91
C LEU A 52 -0.82 1.42 -4.64
N GLU A 53 -1.78 0.54 -4.96
CA GLU A 53 -3.08 0.50 -4.31
C GLU A 53 -3.07 -0.57 -3.21
N VAL A 54 -3.50 -0.19 -2.01
CA VAL A 54 -3.55 -1.06 -0.84
C VAL A 54 -4.92 -0.98 -0.17
N VAL A 55 -5.33 -2.06 0.49
CA VAL A 55 -6.50 -2.08 1.36
C VAL A 55 -6.02 -1.83 2.78
N PRO A 56 -6.43 -0.71 3.42
CA PRO A 56 -6.12 -0.48 4.83
C PRO A 56 -6.67 -1.60 5.71
N LEU A 57 -6.03 -1.82 6.86
CA LEU A 57 -6.60 -2.68 7.89
C LEU A 57 -7.98 -2.13 8.34
N GLU A 58 -8.90 -2.99 8.76
CA GLU A 58 -10.17 -2.50 9.29
C GLU A 58 -9.98 -1.76 10.61
N GLY A 59 -10.73 -0.67 10.81
CA GLY A 59 -10.75 0.08 12.06
C GLY A 59 -9.59 1.06 12.28
N ILE A 60 -8.63 1.16 11.35
CA ILE A 60 -7.59 2.19 11.42
C ILE A 60 -8.05 3.47 10.69
N ALA A 61 -7.69 4.62 11.26
CA ALA A 61 -7.84 5.89 10.57
C ALA A 61 -6.58 6.14 9.73
N ILE A 62 -6.73 6.25 8.42
CA ILE A 62 -5.68 6.67 7.50
C ILE A 62 -6.02 8.04 6.92
N LYS A 63 -5.01 8.91 6.83
CA LYS A 63 -5.07 10.25 6.25
C LYS A 63 -3.97 10.42 5.20
N THR A 64 -4.21 11.29 4.23
CA THR A 64 -3.17 11.76 3.32
C THR A 64 -1.98 12.31 4.11
N GLY A 65 -0.77 11.91 3.71
CA GLY A 65 0.49 12.23 4.36
C GLY A 65 0.91 11.25 5.46
N ASP A 66 0.04 10.34 5.89
CA ASP A 66 0.41 9.34 6.90
C ASP A 66 1.51 8.41 6.37
N ARG A 67 2.53 8.17 7.19
CA ARG A 67 3.54 7.13 6.95
C ARG A 67 3.03 5.81 7.50
N ILE A 68 2.83 4.84 6.63
CA ILE A 68 2.34 3.50 6.96
C ILE A 68 3.39 2.43 6.67
N PHE A 69 3.35 1.35 7.43
CA PHE A 69 4.16 0.17 7.20
C PHE A 69 3.35 -0.85 6.39
N VAL A 70 3.90 -1.24 5.25
CA VAL A 70 3.34 -2.24 4.34
C VAL A 70 4.21 -3.49 4.41
N GLY A 71 4.11 -4.14 5.57
CA GLY A 71 4.76 -5.40 5.86
C GLY A 71 4.28 -6.52 4.93
N ARG A 72 5.20 -7.23 4.26
CA ARG A 72 4.86 -8.34 3.35
C ARG A 72 5.28 -9.71 3.87
N GLY A 73 6.12 -9.77 4.90
CA GLY A 73 6.50 -11.01 5.56
C GLY A 73 5.45 -11.49 6.58
N PRO A 74 5.38 -12.79 6.88
CA PRO A 74 4.57 -13.31 7.98
C PRO A 74 4.85 -12.61 9.32
N GLU A 75 6.11 -12.31 9.60
CA GLU A 75 6.58 -11.60 10.78
C GLU A 75 6.13 -10.13 10.82
N ASP A 76 5.96 -9.50 9.66
CA ASP A 76 5.61 -8.09 9.54
C ASP A 76 4.09 -7.86 9.65
N ARG A 77 3.30 -8.90 9.37
CA ARG A 77 1.83 -8.80 9.24
C ARG A 77 1.16 -8.29 10.51
N LEU A 78 1.75 -8.54 11.68
CA LEU A 78 1.25 -8.06 12.97
C LEU A 78 1.32 -6.52 13.11
N TYR A 79 2.29 -5.89 12.44
CA TYR A 79 2.55 -4.45 12.52
C TYR A 79 2.04 -3.66 11.31
N SER A 80 1.61 -4.38 10.26
CA SER A 80 1.12 -3.77 9.02
C SER A 80 -0.19 -3.01 9.25
N GLN A 81 -0.23 -1.75 8.80
CA GLN A 81 -1.49 -0.99 8.67
C GLN A 81 -2.26 -1.39 7.40
N VAL A 82 -1.72 -2.29 6.58
CA VAL A 82 -2.33 -2.76 5.34
C VAL A 82 -2.79 -4.20 5.49
N SER A 83 -4.07 -4.45 5.14
CA SER A 83 -4.64 -5.80 5.07
C SER A 83 -4.08 -6.58 3.88
N ARG A 84 -4.08 -5.94 2.70
CA ARG A 84 -3.48 -6.50 1.47
C ARG A 84 -3.04 -5.43 0.48
N VAL A 85 -2.07 -5.77 -0.35
CA VAL A 85 -1.73 -4.99 -1.55
C VAL A 85 -2.65 -5.44 -2.69
N VAL A 86 -3.35 -4.49 -3.31
CA VAL A 86 -4.24 -4.76 -4.45
C VAL A 86 -3.42 -4.96 -5.71
N ARG A 87 -2.63 -3.93 -6.08
CA ARG A 87 -1.77 -3.92 -7.26
C ARG A 87 -0.72 -2.80 -7.21
N PRO A 88 0.38 -2.92 -7.94
CA PRO A 88 1.19 -1.77 -8.35
C PRO A 88 0.41 -0.87 -9.31
N ILE A 89 0.67 0.43 -9.25
CA ILE A 89 0.07 1.44 -10.11
C ILE A 89 1.14 2.35 -10.73
N THR A 90 0.78 3.11 -11.75
CA THR A 90 1.63 4.16 -12.35
C THR A 90 1.12 5.55 -11.98
N TYR A 91 1.89 6.61 -12.27
CA TYR A 91 1.44 7.99 -12.07
C TYR A 91 0.10 8.29 -12.77
N SER A 92 -0.14 7.69 -13.93
CA SER A 92 -1.38 7.90 -14.69
C SER A 92 -2.63 7.36 -13.98
N ASP A 93 -2.48 6.29 -13.20
CA ASP A 93 -3.53 5.64 -12.41
C ASP A 93 -3.92 6.42 -11.14
N LEU A 94 -3.10 7.39 -10.73
CA LEU A 94 -3.36 8.17 -9.52
C LEU A 94 -4.68 8.95 -9.64
N SER A 95 -5.38 9.06 -8.52
CA SER A 95 -6.55 9.91 -8.40
C SER A 95 -6.17 11.38 -8.65
N MET A 96 -7.16 12.23 -8.90
CA MET A 96 -6.92 13.67 -9.05
C MET A 96 -6.33 14.31 -7.79
N VAL A 97 -6.62 13.77 -6.60
CA VAL A 97 -6.11 14.28 -5.32
C VAL A 97 -4.68 13.80 -5.09
N ALA A 98 -4.34 12.59 -5.54
CA ALA A 98 -3.03 11.99 -5.36
C ALA A 98 -1.95 12.50 -6.35
N LYS A 99 -2.34 13.18 -7.43
CA LYS A 99 -1.46 13.61 -8.53
C LYS A 99 -0.64 14.85 -8.25
#